data_AF-A0A1G9SVW7-F1
#
_entry.id   AF-A0A1G9SVW7-F1
#
_cell.length_a   1.000
_cell.length_b   1.000
_cell.length_c   1.000
_cell.angle_alpha   90.00
_cell.angle_beta   90.00
_cell.angle_gamma   90.00
#
_symmetry.space_group_name_H-M   'P 1'
#
loop_
_entity.id
_entity.type
_entity.pdbx_description
1 polymer ?
#
loop_
_entity_poly.entity_id
_entity_poly.type
_entity_poly.pdbx_seq_one_letter_code
_entity_poly.pdbx_strand_id
1 'polypeptide(L)'
;MGTTADTVIAGVVHTAKGSFERGAVFIRDGVITEAHTGDLPDTGSARLIDVGESYVLPGVVDAHVHSYSHAGEGLRASTSAAAAGGVTTIVEMPFDASRPINTVERLKTKLEKVDAEAVVDVALLGTLEPGGGWRRAEDLVGAGVVGFKVSLFDTDPIRFPRINDGELLDVSVLWTVCVYALVIYLPTYYRDPAAGLGFTSQQSFLASLVGNVVLVIGCIVAGRAADQFGPRRVLTWGASGLLVIPLLCLLLLHAVPSVPVLVVVHSVLCANVAAFVGVAPSTMPRVFPASVRTTGLALSYNVAAIFFAGFTPALLTWAIARFTVYAPALWVTLGVVACLASLPALFRHIDSVNAAEESHA
;
A
#
# COMPACT_ATOMS: atom_id res chain seq x y z
N MET A 1 42.65 -18.82 -11.01
CA MET A 1 43.12 -18.49 -9.64
C MET A 1 41.99 -18.88 -8.70
N GLY A 2 42.21 -19.94 -7.91
CA GLY A 2 41.16 -20.62 -7.15
C GLY A 2 40.53 -19.72 -6.09
N THR A 3 39.21 -19.62 -6.15
CA THR A 3 38.37 -18.95 -5.17
C THR A 3 37.98 -19.96 -4.09
N THR A 4 38.87 -20.22 -3.14
CA THR A 4 38.55 -21.07 -1.99
C THR A 4 37.72 -20.28 -0.98
N ALA A 5 36.59 -20.84 -0.56
CA ALA A 5 35.76 -20.29 0.52
C ALA A 5 36.55 -20.22 1.83
N ASP A 6 36.20 -19.28 2.71
CA ASP A 6 36.73 -19.23 4.08
C ASP A 6 35.83 -19.97 5.07
N THR A 7 34.53 -20.07 4.78
CA THR A 7 33.52 -20.73 5.62
C THR A 7 32.57 -21.52 4.75
N VAL A 8 32.19 -22.72 5.20
CA VAL A 8 31.21 -23.58 4.54
C VAL A 8 30.15 -23.99 5.56
N ILE A 9 28.87 -23.81 5.23
CA ILE A 9 27.75 -24.25 6.07
C ILE A 9 27.04 -25.39 5.36
N ALA A 10 27.07 -26.59 5.95
CA ALA A 10 26.43 -27.79 5.41
C ALA A 10 25.15 -28.13 6.18
N GLY A 11 24.09 -28.52 5.46
CA GLY A 11 22.79 -28.87 6.03
C GLY A 11 21.73 -29.09 4.94
N VAL A 12 20.46 -28.80 5.26
CA VAL A 12 19.38 -28.83 4.26
C VAL A 12 19.18 -27.42 3.68
N VAL A 13 19.59 -27.23 2.42
CA VAL A 13 19.57 -25.92 1.73
C VAL A 13 18.33 -25.79 0.82
N HIS A 14 17.86 -24.57 0.64
CA HIS A 14 16.78 -24.26 -0.31
C HIS A 14 17.34 -24.09 -1.74
N THR A 15 16.77 -24.80 -2.71
CA THR A 15 17.21 -24.76 -4.10
C THR A 15 16.48 -23.71 -4.92
N ALA A 16 17.06 -23.31 -6.06
CA ALA A 16 16.38 -22.42 -7.03
C ALA A 16 15.07 -23.00 -7.60
N LYS A 17 14.82 -24.30 -7.41
CA LYS A 17 13.60 -24.99 -7.86
C LYS A 17 12.51 -25.03 -6.78
N GLY A 18 12.76 -24.44 -5.60
CA GLY A 18 11.80 -24.44 -4.49
C GLY A 18 11.79 -25.73 -3.66
N SER A 19 12.82 -26.57 -3.80
CA SER A 19 13.00 -27.80 -3.00
C SER A 19 13.98 -27.58 -1.86
N PHE A 20 13.92 -28.46 -0.85
CA PHE A 20 14.89 -28.53 0.24
C PHE A 20 15.68 -29.83 0.13
N GLU A 21 16.99 -29.71 -0.02
CA GLU A 21 17.88 -30.84 -0.29
C GLU A 21 19.14 -30.72 0.57
N ARG A 22 19.75 -31.85 0.92
CA ARG A 22 21.07 -31.84 1.56
C ARG A 22 22.06 -31.14 0.65
N GLY A 23 22.91 -30.31 1.23
CA GLY A 23 23.85 -29.49 0.50
C GLY A 23 24.70 -28.60 1.39
N ALA A 24 25.34 -27.61 0.79
CA ALA A 24 26.17 -26.65 1.50
C ALA A 24 26.26 -25.29 0.82
N VAL A 25 26.46 -24.24 1.62
CA VAL A 25 26.68 -22.86 1.17
C VAL A 25 28.13 -22.47 1.46
N PHE A 26 28.80 -21.94 0.44
CA PHE A 26 30.20 -21.53 0.46
C PHE A 26 30.26 -20.02 0.58
N ILE A 27 30.98 -19.54 1.58
CA ILE A 27 31.05 -18.13 1.97
C ILE A 27 32.51 -17.68 1.90
N ARG A 28 32.70 -16.47 1.38
CA ARG A 28 33.98 -15.78 1.37
C ARG A 28 33.76 -14.30 1.67
N ASP A 29 34.52 -13.77 2.63
CA ASP A 29 34.49 -12.36 2.99
C ASP A 29 33.05 -11.87 3.29
N GLY A 30 32.23 -12.73 3.93
CA GLY A 30 30.83 -12.46 4.29
C GLY A 30 29.81 -12.61 3.15
N VAL A 31 30.25 -12.99 1.94
CA VAL A 31 29.38 -13.13 0.76
C VAL A 31 29.26 -14.60 0.36
N ILE A 32 28.04 -15.02 0.01
CA ILE A 32 27.82 -16.36 -0.57
C ILE A 32 28.43 -16.39 -1.98
N THR A 33 29.41 -17.25 -2.20
CA THR A 33 30.04 -17.45 -3.51
C THR A 33 29.40 -18.58 -4.29
N GLU A 34 28.92 -19.62 -3.60
CA GLU A 34 28.39 -20.82 -4.22
C GLU A 34 27.45 -21.57 -3.28
N ALA A 35 26.51 -22.33 -3.84
CA ALA A 35 25.67 -23.27 -3.11
C ALA A 35 25.60 -24.59 -3.88
N HIS A 36 25.75 -25.69 -3.16
CA HIS A 36 25.79 -27.05 -3.71
C HIS A 36 24.68 -27.90 -3.10
N THR A 37 24.14 -28.82 -3.88
CA THR A 37 23.22 -29.88 -3.44
C THR A 37 23.87 -31.24 -3.67
N GLY A 38 23.62 -32.19 -2.76
CA GLY A 38 24.23 -33.52 -2.78
C GLY A 38 25.39 -33.64 -1.80
N ASP A 39 26.35 -34.51 -2.12
CA ASP A 39 27.49 -34.77 -1.27
C ASP A 39 28.37 -33.53 -1.13
N LEU A 40 28.85 -33.30 0.10
CA LEU A 40 29.71 -32.17 0.42
C LEU A 40 31.04 -32.31 -0.36
N PRO A 41 31.39 -31.38 -1.26
CA PRO A 41 32.67 -31.44 -1.96
C PRO A 41 33.83 -31.15 -0.99
N ASP A 42 35.06 -31.36 -1.45
CA ASP A 42 36.26 -31.02 -0.66
C ASP A 42 36.23 -29.54 -0.26
N THR A 43 36.21 -29.29 1.05
CA THR A 43 36.12 -27.95 1.64
C THR A 43 37.49 -27.31 1.83
N GLY A 44 38.57 -28.02 1.52
CA GLY A 44 39.94 -27.53 1.66
C GLY A 44 40.23 -27.08 3.10
N SER A 45 40.66 -25.83 3.26
CA SER A 45 40.94 -25.22 4.57
C SER A 45 39.80 -24.36 5.12
N ALA A 46 38.62 -24.39 4.51
CA ALA A 46 37.49 -23.59 4.96
C ALA A 46 36.98 -24.06 6.33
N ARG A 47 36.47 -23.12 7.14
CA ARG A 47 35.79 -23.46 8.39
C ARG A 47 34.45 -24.13 8.07
N LEU A 48 34.34 -25.42 8.32
CA LEU A 48 33.10 -26.18 8.15
C LEU A 48 32.18 -26.06 9.38
N ILE A 49 30.92 -25.69 9.13
CA ILE A 49 29.82 -25.71 10.09
C ILE A 49 28.76 -26.67 9.54
N ASP A 50 28.76 -27.90 10.04
CA ASP A 50 27.77 -28.91 9.66
C ASP A 50 26.62 -28.92 10.68
N VAL A 51 25.42 -28.58 10.20
CA VAL A 51 24.18 -28.53 11.01
C VAL A 51 23.29 -29.77 10.82
N GLY A 52 23.79 -30.80 10.12
CA GLY A 52 23.11 -32.08 9.91
C GLY A 52 21.81 -31.94 9.12
N GLU A 53 20.71 -32.44 9.68
CA GLU A 53 19.37 -32.37 9.06
C GLU A 53 18.68 -31.01 9.25
N SER A 54 19.36 -30.03 9.85
CA SER A 54 18.76 -28.71 10.08
C SER A 54 18.71 -27.91 8.78
N TYR A 55 17.68 -27.08 8.65
CA TYR A 55 17.52 -26.19 7.50
C TYR A 55 18.49 -25.01 7.60
N VAL A 56 19.21 -24.75 6.50
CA VAL A 56 20.01 -23.55 6.29
C VAL A 56 19.16 -22.57 5.49
N LEU A 57 18.58 -21.61 6.20
CA LEU A 57 17.66 -20.62 5.63
C LEU A 57 18.35 -19.26 5.46
N PRO A 58 17.91 -18.43 4.49
CA PRO A 58 18.24 -17.01 4.50
C PRO A 58 17.83 -16.39 5.83
N GLY A 59 18.67 -15.52 6.38
CA GLY A 59 18.34 -14.79 7.59
C GLY A 59 17.11 -13.90 7.40
N VAL A 60 16.26 -13.83 8.42
CA VAL A 60 15.01 -13.06 8.35
C VAL A 60 15.32 -11.56 8.35
N VAL A 61 14.60 -10.81 7.52
CA VAL A 61 14.58 -9.34 7.51
C VAL A 61 13.30 -8.86 8.20
N ASP A 62 13.42 -8.37 9.43
CA ASP A 62 12.28 -7.81 10.16
C ASP A 62 12.13 -6.32 9.84
N ALA A 63 11.08 -5.98 9.08
CA ALA A 63 10.86 -4.63 8.60
C ALA A 63 10.27 -3.65 9.64
N HIS A 64 10.02 -4.09 10.89
CA HIS A 64 9.38 -3.23 11.89
C HIS A 64 9.81 -3.56 13.32
N VAL A 65 10.90 -2.93 13.78
CA VAL A 65 11.41 -3.08 15.15
C VAL A 65 11.49 -1.74 15.88
N HIS A 66 11.18 -1.74 17.17
CA HIS A 66 11.41 -0.61 18.08
C HIS A 66 12.43 -1.02 19.13
N SER A 67 13.56 -0.30 19.19
CA SER A 67 14.64 -0.63 20.14
C SER A 67 14.81 0.40 21.26
N TYR A 68 14.11 1.54 21.16
CA TYR A 68 14.17 2.63 22.13
C TYR A 68 12.80 3.25 22.38
N SER A 69 11.71 2.52 22.16
CA SER A 69 10.36 3.00 22.45
C SER A 69 10.12 3.14 23.96
N HIS A 70 10.89 2.41 24.78
CA HIS A 70 10.87 2.51 26.23
C HIS A 70 12.29 2.64 26.84
N ALA A 71 12.40 3.24 28.03
CA ALA A 71 13.69 3.52 28.68
C ALA A 71 14.49 2.27 29.11
N GLY A 72 13.83 1.11 29.20
CA GLY A 72 14.46 -0.18 29.50
C GLY A 72 14.86 -0.99 28.28
N GLU A 73 14.59 -0.49 27.07
CA GLU A 73 15.00 -1.11 25.82
C GLU A 73 16.39 -0.62 25.38
N GLY A 74 16.98 -1.29 24.40
CA GLY A 74 18.22 -0.84 23.77
C GLY A 74 18.60 -1.69 22.57
N LEU A 75 19.42 -1.12 21.68
CA LEU A 75 19.83 -1.78 20.44
C LEU A 75 20.55 -3.11 20.69
N ARG A 76 21.47 -3.17 21.67
CA ARG A 76 22.15 -4.44 22.01
C ARG A 76 21.18 -5.55 22.41
N ALA A 77 20.18 -5.23 23.23
CA ALA A 77 19.20 -6.20 23.69
C ALA A 77 18.29 -6.66 22.55
N SER A 78 17.76 -5.71 21.76
CA SER A 78 16.91 -6.00 20.60
C SER A 78 17.64 -6.83 19.54
N THR A 79 18.85 -6.44 19.17
CA THR A 79 19.63 -7.13 18.12
C THR A 79 20.13 -8.50 18.58
N SER A 80 20.46 -8.67 19.87
CA SER A 80 20.76 -9.99 20.43
C SER A 80 19.54 -10.93 20.38
N ALA A 81 18.35 -10.41 20.72
CA ALA A 81 17.12 -11.18 20.64
C ALA A 81 16.76 -11.54 19.18
N ALA A 82 16.96 -10.61 18.26
CA ALA A 82 16.80 -10.82 16.82
C ALA A 82 17.70 -11.96 16.32
N ALA A 83 19.00 -11.92 16.67
CA ALA A 83 19.96 -12.98 16.33
C ALA A 83 19.52 -14.35 16.86
N ALA A 84 19.09 -14.42 18.12
CA ALA A 84 18.61 -15.67 18.72
C ALA A 84 17.35 -16.23 18.04
N GLY A 85 16.54 -15.36 17.42
CA GLY A 85 15.35 -15.72 16.64
C GLY A 85 15.61 -16.01 15.15
N GLY A 86 16.86 -15.92 14.68
CA GLY A 86 17.20 -16.11 13.26
C GLY A 86 16.95 -14.88 12.37
N VAL A 87 16.76 -13.70 12.97
CA VAL A 87 16.67 -12.41 12.27
C VAL A 87 18.09 -11.85 12.13
N THR A 88 18.53 -11.62 10.90
CA THR A 88 19.88 -11.10 10.59
C THR A 88 19.88 -9.65 10.19
N THR A 89 18.71 -9.09 9.88
CA THR A 89 18.55 -7.66 9.56
C THR A 89 17.26 -7.14 10.17
N ILE A 90 17.34 -6.02 10.88
CA ILE A 90 16.16 -5.30 11.38
C ILE A 90 16.04 -3.93 10.70
N VAL A 91 14.81 -3.46 10.52
CA VAL A 91 14.50 -2.10 10.10
C VAL A 91 13.90 -1.35 11.29
N GLU A 92 14.68 -0.43 11.84
CA GLU A 92 14.38 0.25 13.09
C GLU A 92 13.48 1.47 12.87
N MET A 93 12.49 1.58 13.75
CA MET A 93 11.45 2.62 13.70
C MET A 93 11.97 3.96 14.23
N PRO A 94 11.60 5.10 13.61
CA PRO A 94 12.21 6.40 13.87
C PRO A 94 11.70 7.06 15.16
N PHE A 95 11.08 6.34 16.09
CA PHE A 95 10.24 6.90 17.17
C PHE A 95 10.80 6.64 18.57
N ASP A 96 12.09 6.92 18.76
CA ASP A 96 12.73 6.79 20.08
C ASP A 96 12.02 7.61 21.15
N ALA A 97 12.07 7.10 22.39
CA ALA A 97 11.50 7.74 23.55
C ALA A 97 12.07 9.14 23.82
N SER A 98 13.30 9.40 23.38
CA SER A 98 13.92 10.72 23.49
C SER A 98 13.35 11.68 22.44
N ARG A 99 13.61 11.41 21.16
CA ARG A 99 13.16 12.21 20.01
C ARG A 99 13.14 11.36 18.74
N PRO A 100 12.27 11.70 17.77
CA PRO A 100 12.23 10.98 16.53
C PRO A 100 13.40 11.30 15.58
N ILE A 101 13.68 10.38 14.66
CA ILE A 101 14.69 10.52 13.59
C ILE A 101 14.10 11.34 12.43
N ASN A 102 14.09 12.67 12.57
CA ASN A 102 13.53 13.60 11.57
C ASN A 102 14.53 14.66 11.05
N THR A 103 15.82 14.41 11.29
CA THR A 103 16.96 15.25 10.87
C THR A 103 18.18 14.37 10.65
N VAL A 104 19.08 14.76 9.74
CA VAL A 104 20.35 14.04 9.47
C VAL A 104 21.22 13.91 10.72
N GLU A 105 21.27 14.94 11.57
CA GLU A 105 22.05 14.90 12.81
C GLU A 105 21.61 13.75 13.73
N ARG A 106 20.30 13.65 13.99
CA ARG A 106 19.73 12.56 14.80
C ARG A 106 19.93 11.18 14.17
N LEU A 107 19.85 11.09 12.84
CA LEU A 107 20.16 9.85 12.13
C LEU A 107 21.61 9.42 12.39
N LYS A 108 22.56 10.35 12.24
CA LYS A 108 23.99 10.08 12.51
C LYS A 108 24.24 9.66 13.96
N THR A 109 23.61 10.33 14.93
CA THR A 109 23.69 9.91 16.34
C THR A 109 23.12 8.50 16.56
N LYS A 110 22.06 8.11 15.83
CA LYS A 110 21.53 6.75 15.91
C LYS A 110 22.48 5.74 15.26
N LEU A 111 23.09 6.07 14.12
CA LEU A 111 24.09 5.24 13.44
C LEU A 111 25.30 4.97 14.34
N GLU A 112 25.81 5.97 15.06
CA GLU A 112 26.91 5.77 16.02
C GLU A 112 26.55 4.73 17.11
N LYS A 113 25.29 4.69 17.55
CA LYS A 113 24.81 3.68 18.50
C LYS A 113 24.66 2.31 17.85
N VAL A 114 24.17 2.26 16.61
CA VAL A 114 24.10 1.01 15.84
C VAL A 114 25.49 0.40 15.72
N ASP A 115 26.49 1.18 15.30
CA ASP A 115 27.87 0.71 15.14
C ASP A 115 28.48 0.20 16.46
N ALA A 116 28.12 0.81 17.60
CA ALA A 116 28.64 0.43 18.90
C ALA A 116 27.94 -0.80 19.54
N GLU A 117 26.66 -1.03 19.21
CA GLU A 117 25.81 -1.95 19.98
C GLU A 117 25.22 -3.11 19.19
N ALA A 118 25.03 -2.97 17.87
CA ALA A 118 24.28 -3.92 17.07
C ALA A 118 25.01 -5.27 16.93
N VAL A 119 24.25 -6.36 17.07
CA VAL A 119 24.71 -7.73 16.87
C VAL A 119 24.29 -8.28 15.49
N VAL A 120 23.28 -7.67 14.88
CA VAL A 120 22.75 -7.99 13.53
C VAL A 120 22.70 -6.70 12.70
N ASP A 121 22.51 -6.81 11.39
CA ASP A 121 22.44 -5.62 10.53
C ASP A 121 21.21 -4.77 10.89
N VAL A 122 21.38 -3.44 10.88
CA VAL A 122 20.30 -2.50 11.20
C VAL A 122 20.17 -1.48 10.09
N ALA A 123 19.00 -1.44 9.47
CA ALA A 123 18.57 -0.34 8.63
C ALA A 123 17.72 0.63 9.45
N LEU A 124 17.78 1.93 9.15
CA LEU A 124 17.04 2.97 9.89
C LEU A 124 15.97 3.61 9.01
N LEU A 125 14.77 3.76 9.57
CA LEU A 125 13.74 4.63 9.00
C LEU A 125 13.94 6.06 9.50
N GLY A 126 13.50 7.04 8.69
CA GLY A 126 13.28 8.41 9.13
C GLY A 126 11.80 8.68 9.42
N THR A 127 11.49 9.84 9.98
CA THR A 127 10.13 10.39 10.03
C THR A 127 10.13 11.87 9.63
N LEU A 128 8.96 12.41 9.34
CA LEU A 128 8.78 13.78 8.91
C LEU A 128 7.89 14.50 9.91
N GLU A 129 8.31 15.70 10.32
CA GLU A 129 7.48 16.58 11.13
C GLU A 129 6.43 17.31 10.28
N PRO A 130 5.32 17.75 10.88
CA PRO A 130 4.29 18.49 10.17
C PRO A 130 4.76 19.89 9.82
N GLY A 131 4.04 20.54 8.90
CA GLY A 131 4.27 21.96 8.61
C GLY A 131 5.55 22.25 7.83
N GLY A 132 6.10 21.26 7.11
CA GLY A 132 7.24 21.47 6.20
C GLY A 132 8.40 20.48 6.35
N GLY A 133 8.28 19.44 7.19
CA GLY A 133 9.32 18.44 7.38
C GLY A 133 9.72 17.68 6.11
N TRP A 134 8.84 17.63 5.10
CA TRP A 134 9.14 17.06 3.79
C TRP A 134 10.35 17.70 3.09
N ARG A 135 10.69 18.96 3.42
CA ARG A 135 11.87 19.65 2.88
C ARG A 135 13.19 18.98 3.26
N ARG A 136 13.21 18.18 4.33
CA ARG A 136 14.39 17.43 4.79
C ARG A 136 14.41 15.98 4.31
N ALA A 137 13.40 15.56 3.55
CA ALA A 137 13.31 14.18 3.09
C ALA A 137 14.52 13.82 2.22
N GLU A 138 14.91 14.71 1.30
CA GLU A 138 16.09 14.52 0.45
C GLU A 138 17.38 14.40 1.27
N ASP A 139 17.57 15.27 2.27
CA ASP A 139 18.74 15.22 3.14
C ASP A 139 18.82 13.89 3.92
N LEU A 140 17.68 13.40 4.42
CA LEU A 140 17.59 12.13 5.15
C LEU A 140 17.85 10.93 4.24
N VAL A 141 17.33 10.97 3.00
CA VAL A 141 17.60 9.95 1.97
C VAL A 141 19.09 9.96 1.61
N GLY A 142 19.68 11.13 1.37
CA GLY A 142 21.11 11.29 1.10
C GLY A 142 21.99 10.84 2.26
N ALA A 143 21.46 10.85 3.48
CA ALA A 143 22.12 10.35 4.68
C ALA A 143 21.88 8.85 4.97
N GLY A 144 21.07 8.16 4.17
CA GLY A 144 20.96 6.70 4.17
C GLY A 144 19.75 6.09 4.89
N VAL A 145 18.67 6.83 5.13
CA VAL A 145 17.42 6.18 5.60
C VAL A 145 16.86 5.24 4.52
N VAL A 146 16.35 4.09 4.92
CA VAL A 146 15.76 3.11 3.98
C VAL A 146 14.28 3.36 3.67
N GLY A 147 13.67 4.33 4.36
CA GLY A 147 12.28 4.72 4.18
C GLY A 147 11.82 5.70 5.26
N PHE A 148 10.55 6.09 5.19
CA PHE A 148 9.93 6.98 6.16
C PHE A 148 8.74 6.30 6.84
N LYS A 149 8.65 6.46 8.15
CA LYS A 149 7.48 6.07 8.94
C LYS A 149 6.85 7.31 9.54
N VAL A 150 5.56 7.50 9.31
CA VAL A 150 4.76 8.59 9.88
C VAL A 150 3.57 8.02 10.63
N SER A 151 3.12 8.70 11.68
CA SER A 151 1.88 8.34 12.39
C SER A 151 0.74 9.22 11.93
N LEU A 152 -0.43 8.59 11.78
CA LEU A 152 -1.67 9.24 11.35
C LEU A 152 -2.62 9.51 12.53
N PHE A 153 -2.21 9.15 13.75
CA PHE A 153 -2.91 9.39 14.99
C PHE A 153 -2.00 10.14 15.97
N ASP A 154 -2.58 11.04 16.75
CA ASP A 154 -1.88 11.90 17.71
C ASP A 154 -1.64 11.13 19.02
N THR A 155 -0.72 10.16 18.99
CA THR A 155 -0.34 9.37 20.18
C THR A 155 0.68 10.12 21.04
N ASP A 156 1.46 11.02 20.44
CA ASP A 156 2.42 11.90 21.09
C ASP A 156 2.69 13.13 20.19
N PRO A 157 2.58 14.37 20.71
CA PRO A 157 2.65 15.59 19.92
C PRO A 157 4.02 15.87 19.29
N ILE A 158 5.07 15.14 19.67
CA ILE A 158 6.44 15.32 19.19
C ILE A 158 6.91 14.09 18.40
N ARG A 159 6.57 12.88 18.83
CA ARG A 159 6.98 11.64 18.15
C ARG A 159 6.03 11.23 17.03
N PHE A 160 4.74 11.56 17.15
CA PHE A 160 3.68 11.12 16.24
C PHE A 160 2.81 12.28 15.72
N PRO A 161 3.39 13.33 15.12
CA PRO A 161 2.64 14.54 14.83
C PRO A 161 1.87 14.44 13.48
N ARG A 162 0.63 14.96 13.45
CA ARG A 162 -0.31 14.87 12.30
C ARG A 162 0.07 15.79 11.13
N ILE A 163 -0.04 15.30 9.88
CA ILE A 163 0.08 16.09 8.63
C ILE A 163 -1.32 16.44 8.08
N ASN A 164 -1.48 17.62 7.44
CA ASN A 164 -2.76 18.15 6.95
C ASN A 164 -2.74 18.35 5.41
N ASP A 165 -3.71 17.76 4.70
CA ASP A 165 -3.73 17.65 3.23
C ASP A 165 -5.11 18.04 2.65
N GLY A 166 -5.18 19.16 1.90
CA GLY A 166 -6.44 19.66 1.31
C GLY A 166 -6.71 19.25 -0.15
N GLU A 167 -5.69 18.86 -0.92
CA GLU A 167 -5.84 18.76 -2.40
C GLU A 167 -5.72 17.33 -2.94
N LEU A 168 -5.14 16.41 -2.16
CA LEU A 168 -5.02 14.98 -2.52
C LEU A 168 -6.22 14.14 -2.06
N LEU A 169 -7.00 14.66 -1.11
CA LEU A 169 -8.16 13.99 -0.53
C LEU A 169 -9.25 13.77 -1.59
N ASP A 170 -9.57 14.79 -2.39
CA ASP A 170 -10.79 14.81 -3.22
C ASP A 170 -10.86 13.74 -4.32
N VAL A 171 -9.72 13.39 -4.92
CA VAL A 171 -9.65 12.34 -5.95
C VAL A 171 -9.60 10.94 -5.33
N SER A 172 -8.95 10.79 -4.17
CA SER A 172 -8.95 9.56 -3.39
C SER A 172 -10.34 9.29 -2.79
N VAL A 173 -11.07 10.34 -2.42
CA VAL A 173 -12.47 10.28 -1.95
C VAL A 173 -13.34 9.62 -2.99
N LEU A 174 -13.31 10.05 -4.25
CA LEU A 174 -14.17 9.44 -5.27
C LEU A 174 -13.84 7.96 -5.49
N TRP A 175 -12.55 7.59 -5.54
CA TRP A 175 -12.14 6.18 -5.64
C TRP A 175 -12.75 5.37 -4.50
N THR A 176 -12.55 5.81 -3.25
CA THR A 176 -13.10 5.11 -2.09
C THR A 176 -14.63 5.08 -2.13
N VAL A 177 -15.29 6.22 -2.31
CA VAL A 177 -16.74 6.35 -2.26
C VAL A 177 -17.41 5.47 -3.32
N CYS A 178 -16.94 5.48 -4.57
CA CYS A 178 -17.61 4.73 -5.64
C CYS A 178 -17.44 3.22 -5.49
N VAL A 179 -16.26 2.73 -5.08
CA VAL A 179 -16.04 1.29 -4.85
C VAL A 179 -16.83 0.81 -3.63
N TYR A 180 -16.77 1.53 -2.51
CA TYR A 180 -17.44 1.10 -1.29
C TYR A 180 -18.96 1.19 -1.41
N ALA A 181 -19.50 2.24 -2.03
CA ALA A 181 -20.94 2.37 -2.22
C ALA A 181 -21.48 1.42 -3.29
N LEU A 182 -20.83 1.32 -4.45
CA LEU A 182 -21.41 0.64 -5.63
C LEU A 182 -20.95 -0.80 -5.83
N VAL A 183 -19.80 -1.19 -5.29
CA VAL A 183 -19.29 -2.56 -5.45
C VAL A 183 -19.48 -3.35 -4.16
N ILE A 184 -19.04 -2.79 -3.03
CA ILE A 184 -19.00 -3.50 -1.74
C ILE A 184 -20.35 -3.45 -1.01
N TYR A 185 -20.99 -2.28 -0.95
CA TYR A 185 -22.24 -2.10 -0.19
C TYR A 185 -23.49 -2.56 -0.96
N LEU A 186 -23.53 -2.39 -2.28
CA LEU A 186 -24.73 -2.68 -3.08
C LEU A 186 -25.29 -4.11 -2.91
N PRO A 187 -24.49 -5.18 -2.79
CA PRO A 187 -24.99 -6.52 -2.46
C PRO A 187 -25.73 -6.62 -1.11
N THR A 188 -25.41 -5.74 -0.15
CA THR A 188 -26.15 -5.62 1.11
C THR A 188 -27.43 -4.81 0.90
N TYR A 189 -27.36 -3.71 0.17
CA TYR A 189 -28.52 -2.89 -0.19
C TYR A 189 -29.62 -3.67 -0.93
N TYR A 190 -29.27 -4.55 -1.87
CA TYR A 190 -30.26 -5.35 -2.62
C TYR A 190 -31.13 -6.25 -1.75
N ARG A 191 -30.61 -6.60 -0.57
CA ARG A 191 -31.25 -7.48 0.42
C ARG A 191 -31.92 -6.69 1.54
N ASP A 192 -31.63 -5.39 1.65
CA ASP A 192 -32.09 -4.56 2.75
C ASP A 192 -33.62 -4.38 2.64
N PRO A 193 -34.40 -4.79 3.66
CA PRO A 193 -35.84 -4.55 3.69
C PRO A 193 -36.19 -3.07 3.58
N ALA A 194 -35.36 -2.17 4.12
CA ALA A 194 -35.57 -0.72 4.02
C ALA A 194 -35.40 -0.19 2.60
N ALA A 195 -34.65 -0.89 1.74
CA ALA A 195 -34.53 -0.59 0.32
C ALA A 195 -35.71 -1.13 -0.52
N GLY A 196 -36.56 -2.00 0.03
CA GLY A 196 -37.78 -2.47 -0.65
C GLY A 196 -37.57 -3.39 -1.87
N LEU A 197 -36.35 -3.87 -2.11
CA LEU A 197 -36.02 -4.72 -3.27
C LEU A 197 -36.20 -6.22 -3.02
N GLY A 198 -35.93 -6.67 -1.79
CA GLY A 198 -36.24 -8.04 -1.34
C GLY A 198 -35.49 -9.18 -2.05
N PHE A 199 -34.34 -8.91 -2.69
CA PHE A 199 -33.56 -9.96 -3.35
C PHE A 199 -32.95 -10.93 -2.35
N THR A 200 -32.79 -12.18 -2.76
CA THR A 200 -32.13 -13.20 -1.92
C THR A 200 -30.61 -12.99 -1.90
N SER A 201 -29.94 -13.60 -0.92
CA SER A 201 -28.48 -13.65 -0.86
C SER A 201 -27.87 -14.23 -2.13
N GLN A 202 -28.42 -15.33 -2.66
CA GLN A 202 -27.91 -15.96 -3.87
C GLN A 202 -28.01 -15.04 -5.09
N GLN A 203 -29.14 -14.34 -5.27
CA GLN A 203 -29.34 -13.41 -6.40
C GLN A 203 -28.38 -12.20 -6.30
N SER A 204 -28.21 -11.65 -5.10
CA SER A 204 -27.34 -10.50 -4.86
C SER A 204 -25.86 -10.85 -5.08
N PHE A 205 -25.42 -12.02 -4.60
CA PHE A 205 -24.06 -12.50 -4.81
C PHE A 205 -23.80 -12.92 -6.27
N LEU A 206 -24.79 -13.47 -6.97
CA LEU A 206 -24.67 -13.77 -8.40
C LEU A 206 -24.44 -12.49 -9.22
N ALA A 207 -25.26 -11.45 -8.98
CA ALA A 207 -25.09 -10.17 -9.64
C ALA A 207 -23.72 -9.53 -9.32
N SER A 208 -23.29 -9.61 -8.05
CA SER A 208 -21.97 -9.13 -7.62
C SER A 208 -20.81 -9.88 -8.26
N LEU A 209 -20.91 -11.21 -8.37
CA LEU A 209 -19.89 -12.03 -9.03
C LEU A 209 -19.73 -11.63 -10.51
N VAL A 210 -20.84 -11.52 -11.25
CA VAL A 210 -20.81 -11.10 -12.65
C VAL A 210 -20.27 -9.67 -12.77
N GLY A 211 -20.74 -8.76 -11.93
CA GLY A 211 -20.27 -7.37 -11.93
C GLY A 211 -18.77 -7.25 -11.63
N ASN A 212 -18.21 -8.06 -10.72
CA ASN A 212 -16.78 -8.05 -10.43
C ASN A 212 -15.93 -8.58 -11.60
N VAL A 213 -16.43 -9.55 -12.38
CA VAL A 213 -15.76 -9.95 -13.64
C VAL A 213 -15.75 -8.79 -14.62
N VAL A 214 -16.87 -8.08 -14.76
CA VAL A 214 -16.97 -6.87 -15.60
C VAL A 214 -16.05 -5.75 -15.09
N LEU A 215 -15.91 -5.59 -13.78
CA LEU A 215 -14.98 -4.63 -13.17
C LEU A 215 -13.53 -4.93 -13.59
N VAL A 216 -13.08 -6.18 -13.46
CA VAL A 216 -11.72 -6.60 -13.83
C VAL A 216 -11.44 -6.33 -15.32
N ILE A 217 -12.34 -6.76 -16.20
CA ILE A 217 -12.22 -6.53 -17.65
C ILE A 217 -12.26 -5.03 -17.95
N GLY A 218 -13.17 -4.30 -17.30
CA GLY A 218 -13.33 -2.86 -17.43
C GLY A 218 -12.08 -2.09 -17.03
N CYS A 219 -11.37 -2.49 -15.98
CA CYS A 219 -10.12 -1.85 -15.55
C CYS A 219 -9.03 -1.99 -16.62
N ILE A 220 -8.93 -3.16 -17.27
CA ILE A 220 -7.99 -3.40 -18.37
C ILE A 220 -8.33 -2.52 -19.58
N VAL A 221 -9.62 -2.43 -19.93
CA VAL A 221 -10.10 -1.58 -21.04
C VAL A 221 -9.86 -0.10 -20.74
N ALA A 222 -10.13 0.34 -19.51
CA ALA A 222 -9.92 1.71 -19.07
C ALA A 222 -8.44 2.10 -19.09
N GLY A 223 -7.55 1.19 -18.66
CA GLY A 223 -6.10 1.37 -18.78
C GLY A 223 -5.66 1.56 -20.23
N ARG A 224 -6.10 0.67 -21.14
CA ARG A 224 -5.80 0.82 -22.58
C ARG A 224 -6.36 2.12 -23.17
N ALA A 225 -7.56 2.52 -22.77
CA ALA A 225 -8.13 3.79 -23.19
C ALA A 225 -7.32 4.98 -22.66
N ALA A 226 -6.75 4.89 -21.45
CA ALA A 226 -5.89 5.91 -20.89
C ALA A 226 -4.57 6.02 -21.64
N ASP A 227 -4.01 4.90 -22.10
CA ASP A 227 -2.81 4.88 -22.95
C ASP A 227 -3.08 5.55 -24.32
N GLN A 228 -4.28 5.37 -24.88
CA GLN A 228 -4.64 5.91 -26.20
C GLN A 228 -5.11 7.37 -26.16
N PHE A 229 -5.98 7.73 -25.21
CA PHE A 229 -6.67 9.03 -25.16
C PHE A 229 -6.13 9.97 -24.07
N GLY A 230 -5.22 9.47 -23.24
CA GLY A 230 -4.65 10.16 -22.10
C GLY A 230 -5.45 9.97 -20.81
N PRO A 231 -4.79 9.86 -19.65
CA PRO A 231 -5.44 9.58 -18.36
C PRO A 231 -6.43 10.67 -17.94
N ARG A 232 -6.16 11.95 -18.27
CA ARG A 232 -7.05 13.07 -17.95
C ARG A 232 -8.45 12.91 -18.53
N ARG A 233 -8.55 12.53 -19.80
CA ARG A 233 -9.85 12.39 -20.48
C ARG A 233 -10.61 11.20 -19.91
N VAL A 234 -9.94 10.07 -19.75
CA VAL A 234 -10.58 8.84 -19.26
C VAL A 234 -11.07 8.99 -17.82
N LEU A 235 -10.28 9.60 -16.93
CA LEU A 235 -10.73 9.91 -15.56
C LEU A 235 -11.93 10.86 -15.55
N THR A 236 -11.92 11.88 -16.41
CA THR A 236 -13.05 12.83 -16.50
C THR A 236 -14.31 12.13 -17.01
N TRP A 237 -14.21 11.26 -18.02
CA TRP A 237 -15.35 10.47 -18.53
C TRP A 237 -15.88 9.50 -17.49
N GLY A 238 -15.00 8.76 -16.80
CA GLY A 238 -15.37 7.84 -15.72
C GLY A 238 -16.09 8.55 -14.59
N ALA A 239 -15.53 9.66 -14.09
CA ALA A 239 -16.13 10.49 -13.06
C ALA A 239 -17.47 11.11 -13.50
N SER A 240 -17.55 11.62 -14.73
CA SER A 240 -18.80 12.19 -15.26
C SER A 240 -19.91 11.15 -15.39
N GLY A 241 -19.57 9.92 -15.79
CA GLY A 241 -20.52 8.80 -15.82
C GLY A 241 -21.10 8.50 -14.44
N LEU A 242 -20.27 8.56 -13.39
CA LEU A 242 -20.66 8.33 -12.00
C LEU A 242 -21.63 9.39 -11.46
N LEU A 243 -21.80 10.52 -12.15
CA LEU A 243 -22.79 11.55 -11.77
C LEU A 243 -24.23 11.10 -12.06
N VAL A 244 -24.44 10.35 -13.15
CA VAL A 244 -25.77 10.07 -13.71
C VAL A 244 -26.10 8.59 -13.72
N ILE A 245 -25.15 7.73 -14.13
CA ILE A 245 -25.37 6.29 -14.32
C ILE A 245 -25.86 5.63 -13.03
N PRO A 246 -25.30 5.90 -11.83
CA PRO A 246 -25.78 5.27 -10.61
C PRO A 246 -27.24 5.55 -10.30
N LEU A 247 -27.69 6.79 -10.50
CA LEU A 247 -29.08 7.16 -10.25
C LEU A 247 -30.02 6.48 -11.25
N LEU A 248 -29.70 6.51 -12.54
CA LEU A 248 -30.52 5.85 -13.59
C LEU A 248 -30.62 4.34 -13.37
N CYS A 249 -29.50 3.70 -13.00
CA CYS A 249 -29.46 2.28 -12.70
C CYS A 249 -30.34 1.91 -11.49
N LEU A 250 -30.30 2.70 -10.41
CA LEU A 250 -31.14 2.45 -9.24
C LEU A 250 -32.63 2.73 -9.51
N LEU A 251 -32.95 3.77 -10.30
CA LEU A 251 -34.32 4.05 -10.75
C LEU A 251 -34.87 2.87 -11.57
N LEU A 252 -34.09 2.33 -12.50
CA LEU A 252 -34.47 1.16 -13.29
C LEU A 252 -34.69 -0.09 -12.41
N LEU A 253 -33.79 -0.32 -11.46
CA LEU A 253 -33.87 -1.48 -10.56
C LEU A 253 -35.13 -1.44 -9.67
N HIS A 254 -35.49 -0.25 -9.19
CA HIS A 254 -36.71 -0.04 -8.39
C HIS A 254 -37.98 -0.11 -9.23
N ALA A 255 -37.93 0.33 -10.48
CA ALA A 255 -39.07 0.22 -11.39
C ALA A 255 -39.35 -1.24 -11.80
N VAL A 256 -38.30 -2.05 -11.98
CA VAL A 256 -38.41 -3.45 -12.41
C VAL A 256 -37.46 -4.33 -11.57
N PRO A 257 -37.86 -4.73 -10.34
CA PRO A 257 -37.01 -5.52 -9.43
C PRO A 257 -36.99 -6.99 -9.86
N SER A 258 -36.22 -7.30 -10.90
CA SER A 258 -36.02 -8.66 -11.41
C SER A 258 -34.54 -9.04 -11.43
N VAL A 259 -34.24 -10.33 -11.32
CA VAL A 259 -32.85 -10.84 -11.29
C VAL A 259 -32.06 -10.45 -12.56
N PRO A 260 -32.61 -10.54 -13.79
CA PRO A 260 -31.88 -10.09 -14.97
C PRO A 260 -31.55 -8.59 -14.94
N VAL A 261 -32.50 -7.76 -14.51
CA VAL A 261 -32.28 -6.31 -14.36
C VAL A 261 -31.22 -6.03 -13.31
N LEU A 262 -31.24 -6.75 -12.18
CA LEU A 262 -30.22 -6.65 -11.14
C LEU A 262 -28.82 -6.94 -11.67
N VAL A 263 -28.65 -8.01 -12.44
CA VAL A 263 -27.35 -8.40 -13.03
C VAL A 263 -26.87 -7.32 -14.01
N VAL A 264 -27.75 -6.81 -14.88
CA VAL A 264 -27.41 -5.74 -15.83
C VAL A 264 -27.03 -4.47 -15.08
N VAL A 265 -27.85 -4.03 -14.12
CA VAL A 265 -27.61 -2.84 -13.30
C VAL A 265 -26.27 -2.92 -12.59
N HIS A 266 -26.01 -4.00 -11.86
CA HIS A 266 -24.75 -4.13 -11.12
C HIS A 266 -23.54 -4.20 -12.06
N SER A 267 -23.68 -4.84 -13.23
CA SER A 267 -22.62 -4.90 -14.25
C SER A 267 -22.30 -3.52 -14.84
N VAL A 268 -23.33 -2.72 -15.16
CA VAL A 268 -23.14 -1.35 -15.68
C VAL A 268 -22.49 -0.44 -14.64
N LEU A 269 -22.89 -0.56 -13.36
CA LEU A 269 -22.27 0.15 -12.25
C LEU A 269 -20.79 -0.23 -12.11
N CYS A 270 -20.46 -1.52 -12.10
CA CYS A 270 -19.08 -1.99 -12.05
C CYS A 270 -18.26 -1.53 -13.25
N ALA A 271 -18.82 -1.54 -14.47
CA ALA A 271 -18.14 -1.02 -15.66
C ALA A 271 -17.85 0.49 -15.54
N ASN A 272 -18.78 1.27 -14.99
CA ASN A 272 -18.58 2.70 -14.80
C ASN A 272 -17.56 3.00 -13.70
N VAL A 273 -17.58 2.25 -12.59
CA VAL A 273 -16.53 2.30 -11.56
C VAL A 273 -15.17 1.93 -12.17
N ALA A 274 -15.10 0.89 -13.00
CA ALA A 274 -13.87 0.44 -13.66
C ALA A 274 -13.21 1.54 -14.51
N ALA A 275 -14.02 2.36 -15.20
CA ALA A 275 -13.52 3.46 -16.02
C ALA A 275 -12.73 4.50 -15.22
N PHE A 276 -13.05 4.67 -13.93
CA PHE A 276 -12.31 5.55 -13.03
C PHE A 276 -11.18 4.81 -12.30
N VAL A 277 -11.51 3.69 -11.65
CA VAL A 277 -10.58 2.96 -10.76
C VAL A 277 -9.50 2.20 -11.55
N GLY A 278 -9.72 1.92 -12.83
CA GLY A 278 -8.69 1.35 -13.71
C GLY A 278 -7.56 2.32 -14.07
N VAL A 279 -7.77 3.63 -13.90
CA VAL A 279 -6.82 4.68 -14.34
C VAL A 279 -6.32 5.53 -13.17
N ALA A 280 -7.11 5.69 -12.11
CA ALA A 280 -6.72 6.46 -10.93
C ALA A 280 -5.41 5.96 -10.29
N PRO A 281 -5.18 4.64 -10.07
CA PRO A 281 -3.97 4.13 -9.43
C PRO A 281 -2.68 4.43 -10.20
N SER A 282 -2.74 4.55 -11.53
CA SER A 282 -1.55 4.88 -12.35
C SER A 282 -1.32 6.38 -12.49
N THR A 283 -2.36 7.19 -12.31
CA THR A 283 -2.29 8.65 -12.49
C THR A 283 -1.96 9.38 -11.20
N MET A 284 -2.55 8.97 -10.08
CA MET A 284 -2.38 9.65 -8.79
C MET A 284 -0.94 9.68 -8.27
N PRO A 285 -0.11 8.63 -8.41
CA PRO A 285 1.29 8.69 -8.00
C PRO A 285 2.08 9.82 -8.70
N ARG A 286 1.67 10.25 -9.89
CA ARG A 286 2.41 11.24 -10.70
C ARG A 286 2.38 12.66 -10.12
N VAL A 287 1.52 12.92 -9.13
CA VAL A 287 1.53 14.21 -8.39
C VAL A 287 2.72 14.33 -7.45
N PHE A 288 3.39 13.22 -7.17
CA PHE A 288 4.52 13.17 -6.27
C PHE A 288 5.83 12.97 -7.05
N PRO A 289 6.94 13.57 -6.57
CA PRO A 289 8.27 13.26 -7.06
C PRO A 289 8.54 11.75 -7.00
N ALA A 290 9.32 11.23 -7.95
CA ALA A 290 9.61 9.80 -8.06
C ALA A 290 10.12 9.17 -6.75
N SER A 291 10.88 9.91 -5.94
CA SER A 291 11.47 9.47 -4.66
C SER A 291 10.46 9.16 -3.55
N VAL A 292 9.28 9.79 -3.57
CA VAL A 292 8.27 9.68 -2.49
C VAL A 292 6.89 9.25 -3.00
N ARG A 293 6.82 8.87 -4.28
CA ARG A 293 5.60 8.61 -5.02
C ARG A 293 4.66 7.57 -4.40
N THR A 294 5.23 6.46 -3.94
CA THR A 294 4.47 5.37 -3.33
C THR A 294 3.91 5.76 -1.96
N THR A 295 4.72 6.45 -1.14
CA THR A 295 4.34 6.89 0.21
C THR A 295 3.30 7.99 0.16
N GLY A 296 3.43 8.95 -0.77
CA GLY A 296 2.46 10.01 -0.97
C GLY A 296 1.07 9.49 -1.35
N LEU A 297 1.00 8.53 -2.30
CA LEU A 297 -0.28 7.91 -2.67
C LEU A 297 -0.90 7.11 -1.53
N ALA A 298 -0.08 6.33 -0.81
CA ALA A 298 -0.56 5.50 0.30
C ALA A 298 -1.20 6.36 1.41
N LEU A 299 -0.64 7.56 1.67
CA LEU A 299 -1.20 8.50 2.62
C LEU A 299 -2.58 9.01 2.19
N SER A 300 -2.69 9.57 0.97
CA SER A 300 -3.94 10.17 0.49
C SER A 300 -5.07 9.15 0.37
N TYR A 301 -4.74 7.96 -0.13
CA TYR A 301 -5.70 6.85 -0.26
C TYR A 301 -6.22 6.38 1.11
N ASN A 302 -5.33 6.17 2.08
CA ASN A 302 -5.74 5.66 3.38
C ASN A 302 -6.55 6.68 4.19
N VAL A 303 -6.24 7.98 4.08
CA VAL A 303 -7.06 9.03 4.72
C VAL A 303 -8.47 9.05 4.13
N ALA A 304 -8.60 9.02 2.80
CA ALA A 304 -9.91 8.92 2.16
C ALA A 304 -10.65 7.62 2.56
N ALA A 305 -9.94 6.49 2.62
CA ALA A 305 -10.49 5.22 3.06
C ALA A 305 -11.04 5.30 4.50
N ILE A 306 -10.33 5.93 5.45
CA ILE A 306 -10.80 6.02 6.84
C ILE A 306 -12.17 6.72 6.92
N PHE A 307 -12.32 7.88 6.28
CA PHE A 307 -13.54 8.67 6.40
C PHE A 307 -14.67 8.17 5.50
N PHE A 308 -14.34 7.67 4.31
CA PHE A 308 -15.33 7.35 3.28
C PHE A 308 -15.48 5.85 3.01
N ALA A 309 -14.56 4.97 3.40
CA ALA A 309 -14.76 3.52 3.25
C ALA A 309 -15.60 2.95 4.39
N GLY A 310 -15.11 3.13 5.62
CA GLY A 310 -15.65 2.45 6.80
C GLY A 310 -17.05 2.95 7.19
N PHE A 311 -17.29 4.26 7.08
CA PHE A 311 -18.56 4.86 7.46
C PHE A 311 -19.62 4.80 6.35
N THR A 312 -19.25 4.57 5.09
CA THR A 312 -20.20 4.56 3.97
C THR A 312 -21.35 3.58 4.19
N PRO A 313 -21.15 2.29 4.53
CA PRO A 313 -22.26 1.38 4.78
C PRO A 313 -23.24 1.87 5.86
N ALA A 314 -22.72 2.38 6.98
CA ALA A 314 -23.55 2.88 8.08
C ALA A 314 -24.34 4.13 7.69
N LEU A 315 -23.68 5.08 7.02
CA LEU A 315 -24.31 6.32 6.53
C LEU A 315 -25.36 6.03 5.46
N LEU A 316 -25.08 5.10 4.54
CA LEU A 316 -26.03 4.70 3.50
C LEU A 316 -27.24 4.00 4.10
N THR A 317 -27.05 3.04 5.01
CA THR A 317 -28.17 2.37 5.69
C THR A 317 -29.02 3.37 6.48
N TRP A 318 -28.39 4.30 7.21
CA TRP A 318 -29.12 5.39 7.89
C TRP A 318 -29.89 6.28 6.91
N ALA A 319 -29.26 6.67 5.79
CA ALA A 319 -29.87 7.55 4.81
C ALA A 319 -31.02 6.90 4.03
N ILE A 320 -30.92 5.59 3.75
CA ILE A 320 -31.99 4.79 3.14
C ILE A 320 -33.20 4.72 4.06
N ALA A 321 -32.98 4.43 5.35
CA ALA A 321 -34.05 4.33 6.32
C ALA A 321 -34.77 5.66 6.58
N ARG A 322 -34.08 6.81 6.42
CA ARG A 322 -34.60 8.11 6.84
C ARG A 322 -35.01 9.05 5.72
N PHE A 323 -34.36 8.98 4.56
CA PHE A 323 -34.52 9.98 3.50
C PHE A 323 -34.88 9.36 2.14
N THR A 324 -34.05 8.47 1.60
CA THR A 324 -34.27 7.95 0.24
C THR A 324 -33.52 6.66 -0.05
N VAL A 325 -34.19 5.74 -0.74
CA VAL A 325 -33.60 4.49 -1.26
C VAL A 325 -32.49 4.73 -2.30
N TYR A 326 -32.43 5.93 -2.90
CA TYR A 326 -31.40 6.31 -3.87
C TYR A 326 -30.13 6.88 -3.22
N ALA A 327 -29.99 6.80 -1.88
CA ALA A 327 -28.85 7.33 -1.15
C ALA A 327 -27.48 6.84 -1.69
N PRO A 328 -27.30 5.57 -2.12
CA PRO A 328 -26.03 5.13 -2.68
C PRO A 328 -25.61 5.93 -3.93
N ALA A 329 -26.55 6.29 -4.81
CA ALA A 329 -26.26 7.12 -5.98
C ALA A 329 -25.91 8.55 -5.59
N LEU A 330 -26.69 9.17 -4.70
CA LEU A 330 -26.46 10.54 -4.24
C LEU A 330 -25.13 10.70 -3.49
N TRP A 331 -24.75 9.71 -2.69
CA TRP A 331 -23.48 9.67 -1.99
C TRP A 331 -22.29 9.68 -2.96
N VAL A 332 -22.39 8.92 -4.06
CA VAL A 332 -21.38 8.93 -5.11
C VAL A 332 -21.37 10.26 -5.84
N THR A 333 -22.52 10.86 -6.14
CA THR A 333 -22.60 12.18 -6.79
C THR A 333 -21.86 13.25 -5.98
N LEU A 334 -21.95 13.24 -4.64
CA LEU A 334 -21.20 14.16 -3.78
C LEU A 334 -19.68 14.00 -3.97
N GLY A 335 -19.18 12.77 -4.00
CA GLY A 335 -17.77 12.48 -4.26
C GLY A 335 -17.33 12.88 -5.67
N VAL A 336 -18.21 12.72 -6.67
CA VAL A 336 -17.94 13.10 -8.06
C VAL A 336 -17.76 14.60 -8.22
N VAL A 337 -18.61 15.40 -7.57
CA VAL A 337 -18.52 16.88 -7.65
C VAL A 337 -17.19 17.37 -7.11
N ALA A 338 -16.74 16.84 -5.96
CA ALA A 338 -15.43 17.18 -5.39
C ALA A 338 -14.27 16.75 -6.32
N CYS A 339 -14.35 15.55 -6.89
CA CYS A 339 -13.32 15.06 -7.81
C CYS A 339 -13.26 15.86 -9.12
N LEU A 340 -14.39 16.15 -9.77
CA LEU A 340 -14.43 16.94 -11.00
C LEU A 340 -13.91 18.37 -10.79
N ALA A 341 -14.17 18.96 -9.62
CA ALA A 341 -13.66 20.28 -9.26
C ALA A 341 -12.12 20.29 -9.08
N SER A 342 -11.55 19.21 -8.52
CA SER A 342 -10.10 19.10 -8.23
C SER A 342 -9.26 18.58 -9.41
N LEU A 343 -9.84 17.82 -10.35
CA LEU A 343 -9.13 17.23 -11.49
C LEU A 343 -8.31 18.24 -12.32
N PRO A 344 -8.79 19.45 -12.67
CA PRO A 344 -7.99 20.43 -13.40
C PRO A 344 -6.77 20.94 -12.61
N ALA A 345 -6.88 21.06 -11.29
CA ALA A 345 -5.75 21.44 -10.43
C ALA A 345 -4.73 20.30 -10.34
N LEU A 346 -5.21 19.06 -10.17
CA LEU A 346 -4.39 17.85 -10.16
C LEU A 346 -3.48 17.76 -11.40
N PHE A 347 -4.06 17.89 -12.60
CA PHE A 347 -3.28 17.77 -13.83
C PHE A 347 -2.30 18.93 -14.03
N ARG A 348 -2.66 20.16 -13.65
CA ARG A 348 -1.71 21.28 -13.65
C ARG A 348 -0.51 21.01 -12.74
N HIS A 349 -0.74 20.39 -11.58
CA HIS A 349 0.33 20.02 -10.67
C HIS A 349 1.22 18.92 -11.24
N ILE A 350 0.63 17.86 -11.82
CA ILE A 350 1.38 16.78 -12.50
C ILE A 350 2.28 17.37 -13.60
N ASP A 351 1.75 18.27 -14.42
CA ASP A 351 2.51 18.92 -15.49
C ASP A 351 3.69 19.74 -14.91
N SER A 352 3.49 20.42 -13.78
CA SER A 352 4.56 21.17 -13.10
C SER A 352 5.66 20.30 -12.50
N VAL A 353 5.30 19.13 -11.94
CA VAL A 353 6.26 18.18 -11.37
C VAL A 353 7.11 17.55 -12.47
N ASN A 354 6.51 17.13 -13.58
CA ASN A 354 7.27 16.57 -14.71
C ASN A 354 8.24 17.60 -15.30
N ALA A 355 7.81 18.87 -15.46
CA ALA A 355 8.68 19.94 -15.96
C ALA A 355 9.88 20.21 -15.04
N ALA A 356 9.69 20.10 -13.71
CA ALA A 356 10.78 20.22 -12.75
C ALA A 356 11.77 19.06 -12.85
N GLU A 357 11.28 17.82 -12.96
CA GLU A 357 12.13 16.63 -13.11
C GLU A 357 12.97 16.67 -14.41
N GLU A 358 12.39 17.14 -15.53
CA GLU A 358 13.10 17.30 -16.81
C GLU A 358 14.18 18.39 -16.78
N SER A 359 14.05 19.42 -15.93
CA SER A 359 15.04 20.50 -15.79
C SER A 359 16.27 20.11 -14.96
N HIS A 360 16.19 19.00 -14.21
CA HIS A 360 17.23 18.49 -13.33
C HIS A 360 17.93 17.23 -13.87
N ALA A 361 17.52 16.72 -15.04
CA ALA A 361 18.10 15.58 -15.76
C ALA A 361 19.12 16.01 -16.81
#